data_AF-A0A9W8QYD7-F1
#
_entry.id   AF-A0A9W8QYD7-F1
#
_cell.length_a   1.000
_cell.length_b   1.000
_cell.length_c   1.000
_cell.angle_alpha   90.00
_cell.angle_beta   90.00
_cell.angle_gamma   90.00
#
_symmetry.space_group_name_H-M   'P 1'
#
loop_
_entity.id
_entity.type
_entity.pdbx_description
1 polymer ?
#
loop_
_entity_poly.entity_id
_entity_poly.type
_entity_poly.pdbx_seq_one_letter_code
_entity_poly.pdbx_strand_id
1 'polypeptide(L)'
;MVQSAYRNKNLAFEPFAVEFAQRELAISNEAARIVRETNLVPDFFSVITKSMAGEYTHRMNANALKYVSKELEALGSSEPLKIPNMYLWVRDMMTIATTEALYGPDNPIKGNPGLMEDLWTFEAGLTGILLNVFPSITARAAHYARARLQAALRKYYGAMKDQHEDAAQIVKGRATVLRSYGIGAEVGNFELALLHVSTANTIPTLFWFMAQIYARPELVSRLREEVVPAAQYGDDNEVTIDITTLDQKCPLLVSCYREAIRLSNQTVGNRRVMEDTTISDGKGSSYLLKKGLNVQMSAQVLHTLYSVWGNDVMEFDPERFIEKGGKENIQSDRAKRTSFAPFGGGRHLCPGRNFAFAENLGLMTCLLLGFDVAPLDQDYTAFKVPAMKACAFSEAAGKPEKEGEGFGVQIQKKKGWEKTKWRFVS
;
A
#
# COMPACT_ATOMS: atom_id res chain seq x y z
N MET A 1 -1.13 23.30 -11.40
CA MET A 1 0.20 23.45 -10.75
C MET A 1 0.82 22.12 -10.33
N VAL A 2 0.24 21.31 -9.43
CA VAL A 2 0.83 20.03 -8.97
C VAL A 2 1.16 19.09 -10.13
N GLN A 3 0.24 18.93 -11.09
CA GLN A 3 0.48 18.13 -12.30
C GLN A 3 1.66 18.64 -13.14
N SER A 4 1.85 19.96 -13.21
CA SER A 4 2.99 20.58 -13.89
C SER A 4 4.30 20.26 -13.18
N ALA A 5 4.30 20.27 -11.83
CA ALA A 5 5.46 19.90 -11.03
C ALA A 5 5.81 18.41 -11.22
N TYR A 6 4.84 17.51 -11.18
CA TYR A 6 5.09 16.08 -11.41
C TYR A 6 5.68 15.76 -12.79
N ARG A 7 5.36 16.57 -13.82
CA ARG A 7 5.85 16.38 -15.19
C ARG A 7 7.16 17.12 -15.48
N ASN A 8 7.63 18.00 -14.59
CA ASN A 8 8.82 18.80 -14.83
C ASN A 8 10.09 17.95 -14.65
N LYS A 9 10.92 17.87 -15.70
CA LYS A 9 12.15 17.07 -15.72
C LYS A 9 13.24 17.58 -14.77
N ASN A 10 13.21 18.87 -14.41
CA ASN A 10 14.16 19.52 -13.49
C ASN A 10 13.76 19.36 -12.02
N LEU A 11 12.63 18.69 -11.74
CA LEU A 11 12.20 18.32 -10.40
C LEU A 11 12.49 16.84 -10.15
N ALA A 12 13.43 16.54 -9.26
CA ALA A 12 13.95 15.20 -8.99
C ALA A 12 13.58 14.70 -7.59
N PHE A 13 13.37 13.39 -7.43
CA PHE A 13 13.15 12.76 -6.11
C PHE A 13 14.42 12.08 -5.58
N GLU A 14 15.33 11.70 -6.47
CA GLU A 14 16.56 10.95 -6.20
C GLU A 14 17.41 11.54 -5.06
N PRO A 15 17.60 12.87 -4.95
CA PRO A 15 18.34 13.43 -3.82
C PRO A 15 17.72 13.07 -2.46
N PHE A 16 16.38 13.10 -2.35
CA PHE A 16 15.69 12.68 -1.12
C PHE A 16 15.85 11.19 -0.87
N ALA A 17 15.77 10.36 -1.91
CA ALA A 17 15.96 8.92 -1.77
C ALA A 17 17.35 8.58 -1.21
N VAL A 18 18.39 9.30 -1.65
CA VAL A 18 19.77 9.13 -1.13
C VAL A 18 19.89 9.59 0.32
N GLU A 19 19.36 10.77 0.65
CA GLU A 19 19.36 11.31 2.03
C GLU A 19 18.59 10.37 2.99
N PHE A 20 17.46 9.85 2.55
CA PHE A 20 16.62 8.92 3.29
C PHE A 20 17.31 7.58 3.50
N ALA A 21 17.84 6.98 2.44
CA ALA A 21 18.53 5.69 2.47
C ALA A 21 19.69 5.67 3.48
N GLN A 22 20.49 6.74 3.53
CA GLN A 22 21.62 6.82 4.47
C GLN A 22 21.18 6.77 5.94
N ARG A 23 20.03 7.39 6.27
CA ARG A 23 19.54 7.48 7.65
C ARG A 23 18.67 6.29 8.04
N GLU A 24 17.74 5.92 7.17
CA GLU A 24 16.80 4.81 7.37
C GLU A 24 17.57 3.49 7.45
N LEU A 25 18.46 3.22 6.49
CA LEU A 25 19.01 1.88 6.26
C LEU A 25 20.33 1.63 6.97
N ALA A 26 20.92 2.65 7.63
CA ALA A 26 22.20 2.53 8.33
C ALA A 26 23.29 1.83 7.50
N ILE A 27 23.37 2.19 6.21
CA ILE A 27 24.36 1.66 5.28
C ILE A 27 25.76 2.19 5.61
N SER A 28 26.79 1.43 5.25
CA SER A 28 28.17 1.85 5.47
C SER A 28 28.52 3.14 4.71
N ASN A 29 29.59 3.82 5.15
CA ASN A 29 30.11 5.00 4.44
C ASN A 29 30.52 4.66 3.00
N GLU A 30 31.00 3.44 2.76
CA GLU A 30 31.38 2.98 1.43
C GLU A 30 30.16 2.76 0.54
N ALA A 31 29.13 2.07 1.04
CA ALA A 31 27.87 1.94 0.31
C ALA A 31 27.22 3.31 0.04
N ALA A 32 27.25 4.22 1.01
CA ALA A 32 26.75 5.58 0.84
C ALA A 32 27.54 6.37 -0.22
N ARG A 33 28.85 6.14 -0.34
CA ARG A 33 29.70 6.71 -1.39
C ARG A 33 29.30 6.18 -2.77
N ILE A 34 29.15 4.86 -2.92
CA ILE A 34 28.70 4.22 -4.15
C ILE A 34 27.34 4.77 -4.59
N VAL A 35 26.38 4.90 -3.67
CA VAL A 35 25.06 5.48 -3.94
C VAL A 35 25.14 6.92 -4.49
N ARG A 36 26.11 7.72 -4.05
CA ARG A 36 26.28 9.12 -4.48
C ARG A 36 27.09 9.29 -5.75
N GLU A 37 28.09 8.44 -5.96
CA GLU A 37 29.13 8.63 -7.00
C GLU A 37 28.92 7.77 -8.24
N THR A 38 27.94 6.87 -8.25
CA THR A 38 27.70 5.93 -9.35
C THR A 38 26.27 6.01 -9.90
N ASN A 39 26.00 5.27 -10.98
CA ASN A 39 24.65 5.15 -11.57
C ASN A 39 23.73 4.17 -10.81
N LEU A 40 24.10 3.75 -9.60
CA LEU A 40 23.30 2.82 -8.80
C LEU A 40 21.86 3.30 -8.64
N VAL A 41 21.63 4.58 -8.29
CA VAL A 41 20.27 5.07 -8.02
C VAL A 41 19.37 5.00 -9.27
N PRO A 42 19.75 5.55 -10.44
CA PRO A 42 18.98 5.38 -11.67
C PRO A 42 18.71 3.91 -12.04
N ASP A 43 19.72 3.04 -11.95
CA ASP A 43 19.58 1.62 -12.30
C ASP A 43 18.63 0.90 -11.33
N PHE A 44 18.72 1.24 -10.04
CA PHE A 44 17.87 0.72 -9.00
C PHE A 44 16.41 1.12 -9.17
N PHE A 45 16.13 2.38 -9.52
CA PHE A 45 14.76 2.81 -9.85
C PHE A 45 14.27 2.18 -11.16
N SER A 46 15.13 2.03 -12.16
CA SER A 46 14.79 1.37 -13.44
C SER A 46 14.34 -0.07 -13.22
N VAL A 47 15.07 -0.84 -12.41
CA VAL A 47 14.72 -2.24 -12.13
C VAL A 47 13.43 -2.36 -11.34
N ILE A 48 13.14 -1.43 -10.41
CA ILE A 48 11.85 -1.40 -9.70
C ILE A 48 10.69 -1.22 -10.68
N THR A 49 10.76 -0.23 -11.58
CA THR A 49 9.68 0.01 -12.54
C THR A 49 9.46 -1.19 -13.46
N LYS A 50 10.54 -1.81 -13.96
CA LYS A 50 10.45 -3.00 -14.83
C LYS A 50 9.89 -4.21 -14.10
N SER A 51 10.25 -4.39 -12.83
CA SER A 51 9.82 -5.55 -12.03
C SER A 51 8.37 -5.46 -11.53
N MET A 52 7.75 -4.29 -11.63
CA MET A 52 6.36 -4.04 -11.23
C MET A 52 5.45 -3.82 -12.46
N ALA A 53 5.79 -4.43 -13.59
CA ALA A 53 5.02 -4.35 -14.83
C ALA A 53 4.74 -5.75 -15.40
N GLY A 54 3.61 -5.87 -16.10
CA GLY A 54 3.22 -7.08 -16.83
C GLY A 54 3.19 -8.35 -15.97
N GLU A 55 3.72 -9.44 -16.52
CA GLU A 55 3.72 -10.79 -15.91
C GLU A 55 4.27 -10.85 -14.49
N TYR A 56 5.25 -10.00 -14.15
CA TYR A 56 5.84 -9.99 -12.80
C TYR A 56 4.84 -9.57 -11.74
N THR A 57 4.03 -8.55 -12.04
CA THR A 57 2.96 -8.08 -11.13
C THR A 57 1.85 -9.12 -11.03
N HIS A 58 1.48 -9.76 -12.14
CA HIS A 58 0.47 -10.83 -12.14
C HIS A 58 0.88 -12.00 -11.24
N ARG A 59 2.15 -12.44 -11.32
CA ARG A 59 2.67 -13.50 -10.44
C ARG A 59 2.67 -13.10 -8.96
N MET A 60 3.05 -11.86 -8.64
CA MET A 60 3.00 -11.37 -7.26
C MET A 60 1.57 -11.36 -6.71
N ASN A 61 0.61 -10.85 -7.50
CA ASN A 61 -0.81 -10.85 -7.14
C ASN A 61 -1.30 -12.27 -6.83
N ALA A 62 -1.00 -13.23 -7.72
CA ALA A 62 -1.38 -14.62 -7.53
C ALA A 62 -0.80 -15.22 -6.23
N ASN A 63 0.45 -14.92 -5.91
CA ASN A 63 1.09 -15.42 -4.68
C ASN A 63 0.48 -14.80 -3.41
N ALA A 64 0.27 -13.49 -3.38
CA ALA A 64 -0.37 -12.80 -2.26
C ALA A 64 -1.79 -13.34 -2.02
N LEU A 65 -2.57 -13.41 -3.09
CA LEU A 65 -3.96 -13.83 -3.02
C LEU A 65 -4.10 -15.33 -2.71
N LYS A 66 -3.16 -16.18 -3.15
CA LYS A 66 -3.11 -17.59 -2.74
C LYS A 66 -2.90 -17.75 -1.23
N TYR A 67 -2.09 -16.89 -0.61
CA TYR A 67 -1.96 -16.88 0.84
C TYR A 67 -3.28 -16.47 1.50
N VAL A 68 -3.89 -15.38 1.04
CA VAL A 68 -5.19 -14.92 1.52
C VAL A 68 -6.27 -16.00 1.38
N SER A 69 -6.37 -16.67 0.22
CA SER A 69 -7.29 -17.80 0.01
C SER A 69 -7.14 -18.85 1.10
N LYS A 70 -5.91 -19.27 1.41
CA LYS A 70 -5.66 -20.31 2.41
C LYS A 70 -6.10 -19.89 3.80
N GLU A 71 -5.82 -18.66 4.20
CA GLU A 71 -6.25 -18.13 5.49
C GLU A 71 -7.78 -18.08 5.60
N LEU A 72 -8.45 -17.61 4.54
CA LEU A 72 -9.93 -17.54 4.48
C LEU A 72 -10.57 -18.93 4.43
N GLU A 73 -9.97 -19.88 3.70
CA GLU A 73 -10.42 -21.28 3.63
C GLU A 73 -10.28 -21.99 4.98
N ALA A 74 -9.21 -21.69 5.73
CA ALA A 74 -8.94 -22.27 7.04
C ALA A 74 -9.92 -21.78 8.14
N LEU A 75 -10.69 -20.72 7.88
CA LEU A 75 -11.73 -20.28 8.81
C LEU A 75 -12.78 -21.39 9.01
N GLY A 76 -13.00 -21.76 10.27
CA GLY A 76 -14.01 -22.74 10.65
C GLY A 76 -15.41 -22.30 10.22
N SER A 77 -16.28 -23.27 9.91
CA SER A 77 -17.65 -23.01 9.45
C SER A 77 -18.70 -23.06 10.57
N SER A 78 -18.35 -23.56 11.76
CA SER A 78 -19.31 -23.83 12.85
C SER A 78 -19.62 -22.61 13.71
N GLU A 79 -18.62 -21.77 13.99
CA GLU A 79 -18.78 -20.58 14.83
C GLU A 79 -18.14 -19.35 14.17
N PRO A 80 -18.68 -18.13 14.37
CA PRO A 80 -18.04 -16.91 13.91
C PRO A 80 -16.64 -16.73 14.52
N LEU A 81 -15.64 -16.43 13.69
CA LEU A 81 -14.32 -16.01 14.16
C LEU A 81 -14.46 -14.62 14.80
N LYS A 82 -14.23 -14.53 16.10
CA LYS A 82 -14.22 -13.25 16.83
C LYS A 82 -12.85 -12.58 16.69
N ILE A 83 -12.84 -11.36 16.17
CA ILE A 83 -11.66 -10.54 15.95
C ILE A 83 -11.78 -9.27 16.80
N PRO A 84 -11.15 -9.23 18.00
CA PRO A 84 -11.21 -8.08 18.91
C PRO A 84 -10.76 -6.75 18.30
N ASN A 85 -9.81 -6.79 17.36
CA ASN A 85 -9.27 -5.62 16.69
C ASN A 85 -9.07 -5.92 15.20
N MET A 86 -9.92 -5.34 14.36
CA MET A 86 -9.88 -5.57 12.92
C MET A 86 -8.59 -5.05 12.28
N TYR A 87 -8.06 -3.91 12.76
CA TYR A 87 -6.83 -3.34 12.21
C TYR A 87 -5.64 -4.26 12.42
N LEU A 88 -5.41 -4.76 13.64
CA LEU A 88 -4.30 -5.66 13.95
C LEU A 88 -4.42 -7.00 13.22
N TRP A 89 -5.65 -7.52 13.07
CA TRP A 89 -5.88 -8.74 12.29
C TRP A 89 -5.54 -8.54 10.80
N VAL A 90 -6.05 -7.48 10.17
CA VAL A 90 -5.71 -7.13 8.79
C VAL A 90 -4.21 -6.91 8.64
N ARG A 91 -3.60 -6.21 9.60
CA ARG A 91 -2.16 -5.92 9.64
C ARG A 91 -1.33 -7.19 9.59
N ASP A 92 -1.60 -8.15 10.47
CA ASP A 92 -0.78 -9.36 10.58
C ASP A 92 -0.98 -10.27 9.36
N MET A 93 -2.24 -10.51 8.97
CA MET A 93 -2.59 -11.32 7.80
C MET A 93 -1.97 -10.77 6.52
N MET A 94 -2.17 -9.48 6.24
CA MET A 94 -1.67 -8.87 5.00
C MET A 94 -0.17 -8.69 5.00
N THR A 95 0.47 -8.47 6.16
CA THR A 95 1.93 -8.45 6.20
C THR A 95 2.50 -9.78 5.72
N ILE A 96 1.95 -10.90 6.18
CA ILE A 96 2.40 -12.21 5.67
C ILE A 96 2.04 -12.38 4.20
N ALA A 97 0.81 -12.07 3.79
CA ALA A 97 0.39 -12.21 2.39
C ALA A 97 1.32 -11.42 1.42
N THR A 98 1.59 -10.16 1.73
CA THR A 98 2.47 -9.30 0.93
C THR A 98 3.92 -9.79 0.97
N THR A 99 4.43 -10.20 2.14
CA THR A 99 5.83 -10.67 2.25
C THR A 99 6.05 -12.04 1.62
N GLU A 100 5.07 -12.94 1.64
CA GLU A 100 5.11 -14.19 0.87
C GLU A 100 5.15 -13.92 -0.64
N ALA A 101 4.37 -12.95 -1.12
CA ALA A 101 4.39 -12.56 -2.51
C ALA A 101 5.75 -12.01 -2.97
N LEU A 102 6.51 -11.40 -2.05
CA LEU A 102 7.83 -10.83 -2.31
C LEU A 102 8.95 -11.87 -2.20
N TYR A 103 9.01 -12.59 -1.08
CA TYR A 103 10.16 -13.42 -0.70
C TYR A 103 9.95 -14.91 -0.99
N GLY A 104 8.74 -15.30 -1.39
CA GLY A 104 8.41 -16.70 -1.65
C GLY A 104 8.50 -17.57 -0.38
N PRO A 105 8.79 -18.88 -0.51
CA PRO A 105 8.71 -19.84 0.60
C PRO A 105 9.72 -19.59 1.72
N ASP A 106 10.81 -18.87 1.45
CA ASP A 106 11.87 -18.52 2.41
C ASP A 106 11.62 -17.15 3.08
N ASN A 107 10.39 -16.62 3.05
CA ASN A 107 10.04 -15.34 3.66
C ASN A 107 10.52 -15.24 5.12
N PRO A 108 11.37 -14.24 5.45
CA PRO A 108 11.93 -14.10 6.78
C PRO A 108 10.90 -13.73 7.86
N ILE A 109 9.73 -13.18 7.50
CA ILE A 109 8.70 -12.75 8.46
C ILE A 109 7.77 -13.90 8.84
N LYS A 110 7.54 -14.86 7.92
CA LYS A 110 6.62 -15.96 8.15
C LYS A 110 7.12 -16.91 9.24
N GLY A 111 6.23 -17.23 10.17
CA GLY A 111 6.55 -18.07 11.32
C GLY A 111 7.44 -17.39 12.37
N ASN A 112 7.70 -16.08 12.25
CA ASN A 112 8.47 -15.31 13.23
C ASN A 112 7.69 -14.09 13.75
N PRO A 113 6.83 -14.27 14.78
CA PRO A 113 6.04 -13.18 15.36
C PRO A 113 6.89 -12.01 15.87
N GLY A 114 8.12 -12.27 16.35
CA GLY A 114 9.03 -11.23 16.81
C GLY A 114 9.50 -10.31 15.66
N LEU A 115 9.77 -10.86 14.47
CA LEU A 115 10.12 -10.04 13.31
C LEU A 115 8.91 -9.29 12.74
N MET A 116 7.71 -9.85 12.86
CA MET A 116 6.46 -9.12 12.56
C MET A 116 6.33 -7.88 13.46
N GLU A 117 6.48 -8.06 14.77
CA GLU A 117 6.43 -6.95 15.73
C GLU A 117 7.55 -5.94 15.49
N ASP A 118 8.75 -6.41 15.16
CA ASP A 118 9.88 -5.53 14.82
C ASP A 118 9.59 -4.67 13.58
N LEU A 119 8.94 -5.22 12.55
CA LEU A 119 8.57 -4.44 11.36
C LEU A 119 7.69 -3.25 11.72
N TRP A 120 6.64 -3.49 12.51
CA TRP A 120 5.71 -2.43 12.92
C TRP A 120 6.31 -1.48 13.96
N THR A 121 7.22 -1.97 14.82
CA THR A 121 7.98 -1.13 15.76
C THR A 121 8.95 -0.21 15.02
N PHE A 122 9.65 -0.73 14.01
CA PHE A 122 10.56 0.04 13.16
C PHE A 122 9.80 1.13 12.42
N GLU A 123 8.69 0.76 11.78
CA GLU A 123 7.88 1.66 10.98
C GLU A 123 7.27 2.80 11.83
N ALA A 124 6.69 2.47 12.99
CA ALA A 124 6.11 3.47 13.89
C ALA A 124 7.14 4.47 14.45
N GLY A 125 8.41 4.06 14.59
CA GLY A 125 9.50 4.91 15.07
C GLY A 125 10.39 5.50 13.97
N LEU A 126 10.05 5.30 12.69
CA LEU A 126 10.91 5.69 11.56
C LEU A 126 11.18 7.19 11.51
N THR A 127 10.20 8.03 11.88
CA THR A 127 10.42 9.49 11.98
C THR A 127 11.57 9.83 12.95
N GLY A 128 11.64 9.14 14.09
CA GLY A 128 12.74 9.32 15.05
C GLY A 128 14.10 8.87 14.48
N ILE A 129 14.12 7.77 13.72
CA ILE A 129 15.32 7.31 13.00
C ILE A 129 15.80 8.35 11.98
N LEU A 130 14.88 8.96 11.23
CA LEU A 130 15.20 9.94 10.18
C LEU A 130 15.70 11.28 10.74
N LEU A 131 15.21 11.70 11.90
CA LEU A 131 15.74 12.86 12.63
C LEU A 131 17.18 12.62 13.09
N ASN A 132 17.55 11.35 13.32
CA ASN A 132 18.92 10.89 13.58
C ASN A 132 19.61 11.56 14.78
N VAL A 133 18.84 11.92 15.81
CA VAL A 133 19.37 12.51 17.05
C VAL A 133 19.67 11.38 18.03
N PHE A 134 20.85 10.74 17.97
CA PHE A 134 21.21 9.57 18.80
C PHE A 134 20.11 8.48 18.81
N PRO A 135 19.79 7.86 17.66
CA PRO A 135 18.62 6.99 17.52
C PRO A 135 18.62 5.76 18.43
N SER A 136 19.78 5.29 18.91
CA SER A 136 19.87 4.24 19.93
C SER A 136 19.27 4.64 21.29
N ILE A 137 19.08 5.94 21.52
CA ILE A 137 18.48 6.53 22.72
C ILE A 137 17.09 7.09 22.41
N THR A 138 16.98 7.99 21.42
CA THR A 138 15.73 8.74 21.15
C THR A 138 14.69 7.96 20.34
N ALA A 139 15.12 6.95 19.58
CA ALA A 139 14.28 6.05 18.79
C ALA A 139 14.62 4.59 19.09
N ARG A 140 14.94 4.30 20.37
CA ARG A 140 15.58 3.06 20.81
C ARG A 140 14.89 1.79 20.32
N ALA A 141 13.56 1.70 20.47
CA ALA A 141 12.80 0.52 20.06
C ALA A 141 12.94 0.27 18.54
N ALA A 142 12.67 1.30 17.72
CA ALA A 142 12.81 1.22 16.28
C ALA A 142 14.25 0.97 15.82
N HIS A 143 15.24 1.52 16.52
CA HIS A 143 16.65 1.31 16.22
C HIS A 143 17.06 -0.16 16.35
N TYR A 144 16.64 -0.83 17.43
CA TYR A 144 16.94 -2.25 17.64
C TYR A 144 16.06 -3.18 16.81
N ALA A 145 14.80 -2.81 16.55
CA ALA A 145 13.93 -3.52 15.62
C ALA A 145 14.51 -3.53 14.20
N ARG A 146 14.98 -2.37 13.71
CA ARG A 146 15.73 -2.25 12.46
C ARG A 146 16.90 -3.23 12.39
N ALA A 147 17.72 -3.29 13.43
CA ALA A 147 18.91 -4.14 13.45
C ALA A 147 18.55 -5.64 13.34
N ARG A 148 17.47 -6.08 14.01
CA ARG A 148 16.98 -7.47 13.94
C ARG A 148 16.40 -7.81 12.56
N LEU A 149 15.59 -6.92 11.99
CA LEU A 149 15.07 -7.07 10.62
C LEU A 149 16.20 -7.18 9.58
N GLN A 150 17.19 -6.29 9.67
CA GLN A 150 18.34 -6.33 8.78
C GLN A 150 19.17 -7.59 8.94
N ALA A 151 19.31 -8.12 10.18
CA ALA A 151 19.99 -9.40 10.39
C ALA A 151 19.26 -10.57 9.71
N ALA A 152 17.93 -10.60 9.79
CA ALA A 152 17.11 -11.60 9.10
C ALA A 152 17.23 -11.49 7.57
N LEU A 153 17.15 -10.25 7.03
CA LEU A 153 17.31 -10.00 5.61
C LEU A 153 18.73 -10.34 5.11
N ARG A 154 19.78 -10.02 5.87
CA ARG A 154 21.16 -10.43 5.53
C ARG A 154 21.28 -11.96 5.44
N LYS A 155 20.62 -12.71 6.32
CA LYS A 155 20.59 -14.17 6.25
C LYS A 155 19.88 -14.66 4.97
N TYR A 156 18.73 -14.07 4.64
CA TYR A 156 17.98 -14.39 3.43
C TYR A 156 18.79 -14.14 2.15
N TYR A 157 19.33 -12.92 1.98
CA TYR A 157 20.10 -12.54 0.78
C TYR A 157 21.48 -13.17 0.73
N GLY A 158 22.12 -13.43 1.87
CA GLY A 158 23.42 -14.09 1.97
C GLY A 158 23.34 -15.58 1.59
N ALA A 159 22.20 -16.22 1.86
CA ALA A 159 21.91 -17.58 1.39
C ALA A 159 21.34 -17.61 -0.04
N MET A 160 21.38 -16.48 -0.77
CA MET A 160 20.87 -16.33 -2.14
C MET A 160 19.40 -16.76 -2.31
N LYS A 161 18.59 -16.65 -1.25
CA LYS A 161 17.17 -17.04 -1.30
C LYS A 161 16.33 -16.14 -2.22
N ASP A 162 16.80 -14.93 -2.48
CA ASP A 162 16.22 -14.06 -3.51
C ASP A 162 16.23 -14.67 -4.91
N GLN A 163 17.09 -15.65 -5.20
CA GLN A 163 17.14 -16.33 -6.49
C GLN A 163 16.11 -17.47 -6.62
N HIS A 164 15.37 -17.80 -5.56
CA HIS A 164 14.32 -18.81 -5.61
C HIS A 164 13.30 -18.49 -6.71
N GLU A 165 12.77 -19.49 -7.40
CA GLU A 165 11.87 -19.27 -8.53
C GLU A 165 10.65 -18.42 -8.15
N ASP A 166 10.07 -18.68 -6.97
CA ASP A 166 8.91 -17.96 -6.41
C ASP A 166 9.21 -16.63 -5.72
N ALA A 167 10.48 -16.24 -5.55
CA ALA A 167 10.80 -14.89 -5.11
C ALA A 167 10.44 -13.89 -6.23
N ALA A 168 9.86 -12.76 -5.84
CA ALA A 168 9.39 -11.75 -6.78
C ALA A 168 10.54 -11.15 -7.59
N GLN A 169 10.24 -10.74 -8.82
CA GLN A 169 11.24 -10.11 -9.69
C GLN A 169 11.81 -8.82 -9.09
N ILE A 170 11.03 -8.08 -8.31
CA ILE A 170 11.51 -6.88 -7.62
C ILE A 170 12.59 -7.21 -6.58
N VAL A 171 12.44 -8.32 -5.84
CA VAL A 171 13.44 -8.81 -4.88
C VAL A 171 14.71 -9.24 -5.62
N LYS A 172 14.58 -10.03 -6.68
CA LYS A 172 15.70 -10.48 -7.53
C LYS A 172 16.46 -9.32 -8.16
N GLY A 173 15.73 -8.43 -8.81
CA GLY A 173 16.27 -7.34 -9.61
C GLY A 173 17.00 -6.31 -8.76
N ARG A 174 16.40 -5.90 -7.64
CA ARG A 174 17.04 -4.97 -6.69
C ARG A 174 18.32 -5.54 -6.10
N ALA A 175 18.29 -6.79 -5.65
CA ALA A 175 19.46 -7.47 -5.11
C ALA A 175 20.56 -7.64 -6.17
N THR A 176 20.20 -7.96 -7.41
CA THR A 176 21.15 -8.07 -8.53
C THR A 176 21.86 -6.74 -8.82
N VAL A 177 21.12 -5.64 -8.88
CA VAL A 177 21.70 -4.30 -9.06
C VAL A 177 22.63 -3.96 -7.88
N LEU A 178 22.22 -4.18 -6.63
CA LEU A 178 23.09 -3.89 -5.49
C LEU A 178 24.39 -4.71 -5.54
N ARG A 179 24.32 -5.99 -5.93
CA ARG A 179 25.50 -6.86 -6.10
C ARG A 179 26.42 -6.38 -7.23
N SER A 180 25.89 -5.92 -8.36
CA SER A 180 26.70 -5.44 -9.49
C SER A 180 27.52 -4.19 -9.17
N TYR A 181 27.09 -3.41 -8.18
CA TYR A 181 27.80 -2.24 -7.67
C TYR A 181 28.70 -2.54 -6.45
N GLY A 182 28.90 -3.82 -6.09
CA GLY A 182 29.77 -4.21 -4.98
C GLY A 182 29.11 -4.17 -3.59
N ILE A 183 27.79 -3.97 -3.49
CA ILE A 183 27.05 -3.87 -2.22
C ILE A 183 26.51 -5.25 -1.76
N GLY A 184 27.14 -6.34 -2.20
CA GLY A 184 26.64 -7.71 -1.96
C GLY A 184 26.44 -8.07 -0.48
N ALA A 185 27.37 -7.65 0.40
CA ALA A 185 27.28 -7.92 1.84
C ALA A 185 26.21 -7.09 2.56
N GLU A 186 25.76 -5.98 1.97
CA GLU A 186 24.80 -5.05 2.57
C GLU A 186 23.42 -5.08 1.90
N VAL A 187 23.15 -6.01 0.98
CA VAL A 187 21.83 -6.14 0.33
C VAL A 187 20.71 -6.20 1.37
N GLY A 188 20.88 -6.96 2.45
CA GLY A 188 19.88 -7.03 3.53
C GLY A 188 19.61 -5.71 4.25
N ASN A 189 20.57 -4.77 4.26
CA ASN A 189 20.37 -3.43 4.81
C ASN A 189 19.46 -2.61 3.90
N PHE A 190 19.76 -2.64 2.60
CA PHE A 190 19.00 -1.91 1.57
C PHE A 190 17.58 -2.43 1.42
N GLU A 191 17.40 -3.73 1.52
CA GLU A 191 16.11 -4.38 1.26
C GLU A 191 15.13 -4.29 2.43
N LEU A 192 15.55 -3.73 3.59
CA LEU A 192 14.59 -3.27 4.60
C LEU A 192 13.61 -2.24 4.04
N ALA A 193 14.07 -1.38 3.11
CA ALA A 193 13.21 -0.40 2.46
C ALA A 193 12.05 -1.10 1.72
N LEU A 194 12.30 -2.21 1.02
CA LEU A 194 11.27 -2.94 0.29
C LEU A 194 10.22 -3.53 1.24
N LEU A 195 10.68 -4.14 2.34
CA LEU A 195 9.80 -4.67 3.37
C LEU A 195 8.87 -3.58 3.91
N HIS A 196 9.43 -2.42 4.28
CA HIS A 196 8.67 -1.28 4.78
C HIS A 196 7.67 -0.72 3.75
N VAL A 197 8.11 -0.35 2.54
CA VAL A 197 7.23 0.32 1.56
C VAL A 197 6.13 -0.57 1.00
N SER A 198 6.31 -1.90 1.04
CA SER A 198 5.32 -2.86 0.57
C SER A 198 4.12 -3.02 1.52
N THR A 199 4.29 -2.77 2.82
CA THR A 199 3.26 -3.04 3.84
C THR A 199 2.64 -1.78 4.44
N ALA A 200 3.45 -0.73 4.67
CA ALA A 200 3.07 0.44 5.46
C ALA A 200 1.82 1.19 4.96
N ASN A 201 1.52 1.13 3.66
CA ASN A 201 0.40 1.86 3.05
C ASN A 201 -0.78 0.98 2.66
N THR A 202 -0.52 -0.24 2.17
CA THR A 202 -1.58 -1.13 1.67
C THR A 202 -2.51 -1.58 2.80
N ILE A 203 -1.93 -1.85 3.98
CA ILE A 203 -2.63 -2.34 5.16
C ILE A 203 -3.59 -1.31 5.76
N PRO A 204 -3.16 -0.08 6.11
CA PRO A 204 -4.11 0.93 6.57
C PRO A 204 -5.14 1.29 5.50
N THR A 205 -4.77 1.28 4.21
CA THR A 205 -5.72 1.49 3.11
C THR A 205 -6.84 0.44 3.13
N LEU A 206 -6.48 -0.85 3.23
CA LEU A 206 -7.44 -1.95 3.33
C LEU A 206 -8.30 -1.83 4.60
N PHE A 207 -7.71 -1.48 5.73
CA PHE A 207 -8.46 -1.26 6.96
C PHE A 207 -9.55 -0.19 6.76
N TRP A 208 -9.21 0.97 6.21
CA TRP A 208 -10.20 2.02 5.95
C TRP A 208 -11.25 1.59 4.94
N PHE A 209 -10.84 0.86 3.90
CA PHE A 209 -11.76 0.33 2.91
C PHE A 209 -12.79 -0.62 3.54
N MET A 210 -12.32 -1.56 4.38
CA MET A 210 -13.19 -2.47 5.13
C MET A 210 -14.04 -1.73 6.15
N ALA A 211 -13.47 -0.83 6.95
CA ALA A 211 -14.18 -0.10 8.00
C ALA A 211 -15.31 0.76 7.42
N GLN A 212 -15.07 1.45 6.30
CA GLN A 212 -16.09 2.27 5.65
C GLN A 212 -17.24 1.42 5.08
N ILE A 213 -16.95 0.22 4.54
CA ILE A 213 -17.99 -0.65 4.00
C ILE A 213 -18.76 -1.35 5.11
N TYR A 214 -18.08 -2.06 6.02
CA TYR A 214 -18.74 -2.89 7.02
C TYR A 214 -19.41 -2.11 8.14
N ALA A 215 -19.11 -0.81 8.31
CA ALA A 215 -19.92 0.06 9.16
C ALA A 215 -21.27 0.46 8.53
N ARG A 216 -21.55 0.07 7.28
CA ARG A 216 -22.73 0.47 6.51
C ARG A 216 -23.44 -0.75 5.91
N PRO A 217 -24.36 -1.41 6.64
CA PRO A 217 -25.04 -2.62 6.19
C PRO A 217 -25.71 -2.51 4.81
N GLU A 218 -26.36 -1.38 4.51
CA GLU A 218 -26.99 -1.15 3.22
C GLU A 218 -25.99 -1.13 2.06
N LEU A 219 -24.79 -0.57 2.30
CA LEU A 219 -23.71 -0.56 1.31
C LEU A 219 -23.14 -1.98 1.10
N VAL A 220 -23.02 -2.78 2.16
CA VAL A 220 -22.62 -4.19 2.06
C VAL A 220 -23.57 -4.95 1.14
N SER A 221 -24.89 -4.78 1.31
CA SER A 221 -25.89 -5.43 0.45
C SER A 221 -25.75 -5.04 -1.01
N ARG A 222 -25.61 -3.75 -1.31
CA ARG A 222 -25.41 -3.25 -2.69
C ARG A 222 -24.12 -3.78 -3.31
N LEU A 223 -23.02 -3.80 -2.56
CA LEU A 223 -21.75 -4.31 -3.04
C LEU A 223 -21.79 -5.82 -3.26
N ARG A 224 -22.52 -6.58 -2.43
CA ARG A 224 -22.76 -8.01 -2.64
C ARG A 224 -23.45 -8.29 -3.96
N GLU A 225 -24.51 -7.54 -4.27
CA GLU A 225 -25.20 -7.64 -5.56
C GLU A 225 -24.26 -7.35 -6.73
N GLU A 226 -23.35 -6.38 -6.58
CA GLU A 226 -22.37 -6.03 -7.62
C GLU A 226 -21.29 -7.09 -7.82
N VAL A 227 -20.75 -7.71 -6.76
CA VAL A 227 -19.61 -8.64 -6.89
C VAL A 227 -20.02 -10.06 -7.28
N VAL A 228 -21.24 -10.49 -7.00
CA VAL A 228 -21.76 -11.83 -7.36
C VAL A 228 -21.55 -12.18 -8.84
N PRO A 229 -21.93 -11.33 -9.82
CA PRO A 229 -21.72 -11.62 -11.25
C PRO A 229 -20.26 -11.45 -11.71
N ALA A 230 -19.38 -10.87 -10.89
CA ALA A 230 -17.97 -10.74 -11.22
C ALA A 230 -17.18 -12.03 -11.01
N ALA A 231 -17.68 -12.94 -10.16
CA ALA A 231 -17.09 -14.25 -9.90
C ALA A 231 -17.57 -15.33 -10.90
N GLN A 232 -16.69 -16.29 -11.15
CA GLN A 232 -17.00 -17.51 -11.89
C GLN A 232 -17.10 -18.69 -10.91
N TYR A 233 -18.13 -19.50 -11.06
CA TYR A 233 -18.41 -20.64 -10.18
C TYR A 233 -18.09 -21.92 -10.94
N GLY A 234 -17.05 -22.62 -10.51
CA GLY A 234 -16.59 -23.87 -11.10
C GLY A 234 -17.01 -25.11 -10.30
N ASP A 235 -16.53 -26.27 -10.74
CA ASP A 235 -16.72 -27.53 -10.04
C ASP A 235 -15.98 -27.53 -8.68
N ASP A 236 -16.30 -28.51 -7.82
CA ASP A 236 -15.63 -28.72 -6.51
C ASP A 236 -15.66 -27.51 -5.55
N ASN A 237 -16.66 -26.64 -5.69
CA ASN A 237 -16.83 -25.39 -4.93
C ASN A 237 -15.71 -24.36 -5.21
N GLU A 238 -15.04 -24.42 -6.36
CA GLU A 238 -14.09 -23.38 -6.79
C GLU A 238 -14.82 -22.10 -7.18
N VAL A 239 -14.39 -20.97 -6.63
CA VAL A 239 -14.84 -19.63 -7.01
C VAL A 239 -13.63 -18.86 -7.54
N THR A 240 -13.70 -18.51 -8.83
CA THR A 240 -12.63 -17.78 -9.52
C THR A 240 -12.97 -16.30 -9.65
N ILE A 241 -12.05 -15.44 -9.22
CA ILE A 241 -12.16 -13.98 -9.33
C ILE A 241 -11.07 -13.49 -10.29
N ASP A 242 -11.48 -12.81 -11.36
CA ASP A 242 -10.57 -12.10 -12.27
C ASP A 242 -10.40 -10.64 -11.85
N ILE A 243 -9.29 -10.38 -11.19
CA ILE A 243 -8.94 -9.07 -10.63
C ILE A 243 -8.84 -7.99 -11.71
N THR A 244 -8.41 -8.36 -12.93
CA THR A 244 -8.25 -7.38 -14.02
C THR A 244 -9.58 -6.79 -14.49
N THR A 245 -10.66 -7.52 -14.25
CA THR A 245 -12.01 -7.12 -14.68
C THR A 245 -12.77 -6.32 -13.63
N LEU A 246 -12.28 -6.25 -12.39
CA LEU A 246 -13.01 -5.60 -11.28
C LEU A 246 -13.23 -4.10 -11.50
N ASP A 247 -12.29 -3.38 -12.11
CA ASP A 247 -12.45 -1.93 -12.42
C ASP A 247 -13.65 -1.68 -13.35
N GLN A 248 -13.96 -2.64 -14.22
CA GLN A 248 -15.07 -2.55 -15.18
C GLN A 248 -16.36 -3.17 -14.65
N LYS A 249 -16.27 -4.32 -13.98
CA LYS A 249 -17.43 -5.09 -13.51
C LYS A 249 -17.97 -4.63 -12.15
N CYS A 250 -17.13 -4.01 -11.32
CA CYS A 250 -17.49 -3.61 -9.96
C CYS A 250 -17.18 -2.12 -9.70
N PRO A 251 -17.79 -1.18 -10.45
CA PRO A 251 -17.51 0.25 -10.34
C PRO A 251 -17.81 0.83 -8.95
N LEU A 252 -18.82 0.34 -8.22
CA LEU A 252 -19.14 0.80 -6.86
C LEU A 252 -18.06 0.33 -5.87
N LEU A 253 -17.61 -0.92 -5.94
CA LEU A 253 -16.52 -1.44 -5.11
C LEU A 253 -15.23 -0.66 -5.34
N VAL A 254 -14.87 -0.41 -6.59
CA VAL A 254 -13.68 0.37 -6.94
C VAL A 254 -13.82 1.82 -6.49
N SER A 255 -15.02 2.40 -6.61
CA SER A 255 -15.29 3.75 -6.12
C SER A 255 -15.11 3.83 -4.60
N CYS A 256 -15.61 2.85 -3.84
CA CYS A 256 -15.39 2.74 -2.40
C CYS A 256 -13.89 2.63 -2.04
N TYR A 257 -13.12 1.84 -2.81
CA TYR A 257 -11.67 1.72 -2.62
C TYR A 257 -10.95 3.06 -2.85
N ARG A 258 -11.27 3.75 -3.94
CA ARG A 258 -10.70 5.07 -4.25
C ARG A 258 -11.09 6.11 -3.22
N GLU A 259 -12.31 6.06 -2.70
CA GLU A 259 -12.80 6.97 -1.68
C GLU A 259 -12.15 6.73 -0.31
N ALA A 260 -11.99 5.47 0.09
CA ALA A 260 -11.26 5.11 1.29
C ALA A 260 -9.81 5.62 1.23
N ILE A 261 -9.15 5.49 0.08
CA ILE A 261 -7.83 6.09 -0.16
C ILE A 261 -7.89 7.61 -0.07
N ARG A 262 -8.84 8.28 -0.75
CA ARG A 262 -8.93 9.75 -0.79
C ARG A 262 -8.97 10.32 0.64
N LEU A 263 -9.82 9.75 1.49
CA LEU A 263 -10.02 10.20 2.87
C LEU A 263 -8.87 9.86 3.81
N SER A 264 -8.19 8.73 3.60
CA SER A 264 -7.09 8.29 4.48
C SER A 264 -5.71 8.78 4.04
N ASN A 265 -5.58 9.31 2.83
CA ASN A 265 -4.28 9.67 2.26
C ASN A 265 -3.78 11.04 2.71
N GLN A 266 -2.59 11.04 3.30
CA GLN A 266 -1.86 12.20 3.80
C GLN A 266 -0.47 12.34 3.15
N THR A 267 -0.23 11.71 1.99
CA THR A 267 1.11 11.70 1.37
C THR A 267 1.55 13.10 0.96
N VAL A 268 2.85 13.36 1.14
CA VAL A 268 3.52 14.56 0.62
C VAL A 268 4.56 14.17 -0.42
N GLY A 269 4.30 14.51 -1.68
CA GLY A 269 5.26 14.34 -2.76
C GLY A 269 6.40 15.34 -2.62
N ASN A 270 7.64 14.88 -2.53
CA ASN A 270 8.82 15.74 -2.41
C ASN A 270 9.62 15.77 -3.73
N ARG A 271 10.04 16.96 -4.17
CA ARG A 271 10.98 17.14 -5.29
C ARG A 271 12.00 18.21 -4.99
N ARG A 272 13.24 18.00 -5.42
CA ARG A 272 14.32 18.99 -5.40
C ARG A 272 14.40 19.64 -6.77
N VAL A 273 14.51 20.96 -6.80
CA VAL A 273 14.78 21.72 -8.02
C VAL A 273 16.26 21.56 -8.38
N MET A 274 16.54 20.85 -9.47
CA MET A 274 17.91 20.57 -9.91
C MET A 274 18.54 21.72 -10.70
N GLU A 275 17.70 22.49 -11.40
CA GLU A 275 18.04 23.66 -12.19
C GLU A 275 16.89 24.66 -12.11
N ASP A 276 17.19 25.97 -12.21
CA ASP A 276 16.17 27.02 -12.32
C ASP A 276 15.15 26.63 -13.41
N THR A 277 13.87 26.62 -13.05
CA THR A 277 12.82 26.15 -13.96
C THR A 277 11.51 26.86 -13.68
N THR A 278 10.59 26.86 -14.64
CA THR A 278 9.28 27.48 -14.49
C THR A 278 8.19 26.41 -14.53
N ILE A 279 7.22 26.52 -13.64
CA ILE A 279 5.98 25.70 -13.69
C ILE A 279 4.76 26.58 -13.93
N SER A 280 3.77 26.07 -14.66
CA SER A 280 2.50 26.77 -14.88
C SER A 280 1.41 26.26 -13.93
N ASP A 281 0.50 27.15 -13.52
CA ASP A 281 -0.74 26.76 -12.84
C ASP A 281 -1.75 26.07 -13.76
N GLY A 282 -1.61 26.21 -15.08
CA GLY A 282 -2.56 25.77 -16.09
C GLY A 282 -3.71 26.75 -16.34
N LYS A 283 -3.63 27.95 -15.76
CA LYS A 283 -4.63 29.04 -15.83
C LYS A 283 -4.02 30.36 -16.35
N GLY A 284 -2.82 30.30 -16.93
CA GLY A 284 -2.13 31.44 -17.54
C GLY A 284 -0.99 32.02 -16.68
N SER A 285 -0.86 31.61 -15.41
CA SER A 285 0.25 32.05 -14.57
C SER A 285 1.43 31.08 -14.64
N SER A 286 2.63 31.61 -14.40
CA SER A 286 3.88 30.87 -14.39
C SER A 286 4.73 31.28 -13.19
N TYR A 287 5.43 30.32 -12.59
CA TYR A 287 6.15 30.49 -11.33
C TYR A 287 7.58 29.98 -11.50
N LEU A 288 8.57 30.84 -11.24
CA LEU A 288 9.98 30.49 -11.25
C LEU A 288 10.34 29.73 -9.96
N LEU A 289 10.92 28.56 -10.12
CA LEU A 289 11.50 27.75 -9.07
C LEU A 289 13.02 27.82 -9.17
N LYS A 290 13.67 28.22 -8.08
CA LYS A 290 15.14 28.32 -8.00
C LYS A 290 15.78 26.98 -7.67
N LYS A 291 16.93 26.71 -8.29
CA LYS A 291 17.78 25.55 -7.99
C LYS A 291 18.03 25.41 -6.49
N GLY A 292 17.96 24.17 -6.00
CA GLY A 292 18.20 23.83 -4.60
C GLY A 292 16.96 23.86 -3.71
N LEU A 293 15.85 24.49 -4.14
CA LEU A 293 14.60 24.52 -3.39
C LEU A 293 13.90 23.16 -3.37
N ASN A 294 13.15 22.92 -2.30
CA ASN A 294 12.27 21.76 -2.16
C ASN A 294 10.84 22.16 -2.51
N VAL A 295 10.20 21.35 -3.36
CA VAL A 295 8.79 21.46 -3.73
C VAL A 295 8.03 20.32 -3.07
N GLN A 296 7.04 20.67 -2.27
CA GLN A 296 6.18 19.71 -1.57
C GLN A 296 4.76 19.78 -2.13
N MET A 297 4.20 18.61 -2.45
CA MET A 297 2.88 18.46 -3.04
C MET A 297 2.04 17.54 -2.15
N SER A 298 1.21 18.13 -1.30
CA SER A 298 0.31 17.37 -0.42
C SER A 298 -0.88 16.83 -1.21
N ALA A 299 -1.05 15.51 -1.22
CA ALA A 299 -2.24 14.88 -1.76
C ALA A 299 -3.46 15.18 -0.89
N GLN A 300 -3.30 15.26 0.43
CA GLN A 300 -4.39 15.62 1.34
C GLN A 300 -5.04 16.94 0.94
N VAL A 301 -4.24 17.98 0.65
CA VAL A 301 -4.76 19.27 0.19
C VAL A 301 -5.57 19.10 -1.09
N LEU A 302 -5.10 18.33 -2.06
CA LEU A 302 -5.83 18.06 -3.30
C LEU A 302 -7.12 17.28 -3.05
N HIS A 303 -7.08 16.31 -2.13
CA HIS A 303 -8.18 15.43 -1.77
C HIS A 303 -9.26 16.14 -0.93
N THR A 304 -8.95 17.29 -0.33
CA THR A 304 -9.89 18.08 0.48
C THR A 304 -10.32 19.41 -0.17
N LEU A 305 -10.07 19.60 -1.48
CA LEU A 305 -10.54 20.77 -2.22
C LEU A 305 -12.07 20.76 -2.37
N TYR A 306 -12.77 21.60 -1.61
CA TYR A 306 -14.22 21.82 -1.74
C TYR A 306 -14.65 22.12 -3.19
N SER A 307 -13.84 22.87 -3.94
CA SER A 307 -14.10 23.22 -5.34
C SER A 307 -14.07 22.03 -6.31
N VAL A 308 -13.50 20.89 -5.89
CA VAL A 308 -13.42 19.66 -6.69
C VAL A 308 -14.37 18.59 -6.15
N TRP A 309 -14.42 18.45 -4.83
CA TRP A 309 -15.08 17.33 -4.18
C TRP A 309 -16.47 17.64 -3.64
N GLY A 310 -16.85 18.93 -3.53
CA GLY A 310 -18.12 19.36 -2.97
C GLY A 310 -18.03 19.69 -1.47
N ASN A 311 -19.19 20.01 -0.87
CA ASN A 311 -19.28 20.38 0.54
C ASN A 311 -19.18 19.17 1.48
N ASP A 312 -19.51 17.98 0.98
CA ASP A 312 -19.42 16.69 1.66
C ASP A 312 -18.00 16.07 1.59
N VAL A 313 -16.96 16.89 1.35
CA VAL A 313 -15.60 16.42 1.05
C VAL A 313 -14.97 15.57 2.16
N MET A 314 -15.41 15.72 3.41
CA MET A 314 -14.93 14.91 4.53
C MET A 314 -15.77 13.67 4.78
N GLU A 315 -16.90 13.53 4.08
CA GLU A 315 -17.80 12.38 4.18
C GLU A 315 -17.39 11.28 3.20
N PHE A 316 -17.59 10.03 3.60
CA PHE A 316 -17.40 8.89 2.71
C PHE A 316 -18.61 8.76 1.78
N ASP A 317 -18.39 9.03 0.50
CA ASP A 317 -19.37 8.83 -0.56
C ASP A 317 -18.97 7.60 -1.42
N PRO A 318 -19.71 6.48 -1.34
CA PRO A 318 -19.38 5.27 -2.09
C PRO A 318 -19.46 5.47 -3.61
N GLU A 319 -20.18 6.48 -4.10
CA GLU A 319 -20.39 6.75 -5.52
C GLU A 319 -19.48 7.88 -6.05
N ARG A 320 -18.57 8.41 -5.21
CA ARG A 320 -17.79 9.63 -5.53
C ARG A 320 -16.99 9.52 -6.83
N PHE A 321 -16.51 8.32 -7.14
CA PHE A 321 -15.69 7.99 -8.30
C PHE A 321 -16.44 7.24 -9.41
N ILE A 322 -17.77 7.11 -9.29
CA ILE A 322 -18.60 6.63 -10.41
C ILE A 322 -18.79 7.78 -11.38
N GLU A 323 -18.35 7.58 -12.63
CA GLU A 323 -18.54 8.58 -13.68
C GLU A 323 -20.03 8.67 -14.03
N LYS A 324 -20.63 9.84 -13.80
CA LYS A 324 -22.06 10.07 -14.06
C LYS A 324 -22.36 10.22 -15.55
N GLY A 325 -21.32 10.43 -16.37
CA GLY A 325 -21.45 10.62 -17.81
C GLY A 325 -22.18 11.91 -18.20
N GLY A 326 -22.24 12.20 -19.49
CA GLY A 326 -22.90 13.40 -20.03
C GLY A 326 -22.04 14.66 -20.04
N LYS A 327 -22.34 15.58 -20.98
CA LYS A 327 -21.52 16.78 -21.24
C LYS A 327 -21.35 17.68 -20.02
N GLU A 328 -22.34 17.73 -19.14
CA GLU A 328 -22.36 18.57 -17.94
C GLU A 328 -21.36 18.09 -16.87
N ASN A 329 -21.03 16.79 -16.83
CA ASN A 329 -20.15 16.19 -15.82
C ASN A 329 -18.70 16.03 -16.28
N ILE A 330 -18.40 16.19 -17.59
CA ILE A 330 -17.04 15.97 -18.13
C ILE A 330 -15.99 16.79 -17.37
N GLN A 331 -16.30 18.05 -17.08
CA GLN A 331 -15.36 18.95 -16.43
C GLN A 331 -15.16 18.62 -14.94
N SER A 332 -16.23 18.26 -14.22
CA SER A 332 -16.14 17.86 -12.81
C SER A 332 -15.42 16.52 -12.66
N ASP A 333 -15.74 15.53 -13.49
CA ASP A 333 -15.07 14.22 -13.49
C ASP A 333 -13.59 14.37 -13.85
N ARG A 334 -13.25 15.25 -14.80
CA ARG A 334 -11.86 15.58 -15.11
C ARG A 334 -11.15 16.23 -13.91
N ALA A 335 -11.79 17.16 -13.23
CA ALA A 335 -11.22 17.83 -12.05
C ALA A 335 -10.93 16.81 -10.94
N LYS A 336 -11.87 15.90 -10.64
CA LYS A 336 -11.70 14.79 -9.69
C LYS A 336 -10.52 13.91 -10.09
N ARG A 337 -10.46 13.41 -11.33
CA ARG A 337 -9.35 12.58 -11.83
C ARG A 337 -7.99 13.25 -11.70
N THR A 338 -7.90 14.56 -11.96
CA THR A 338 -6.62 15.29 -11.84
C THR A 338 -6.21 15.64 -10.41
N SER A 339 -7.17 15.67 -9.48
CA SER A 339 -6.95 15.98 -8.06
C SER A 339 -6.77 14.73 -7.22
N PHE A 340 -7.23 13.57 -7.68
CA PHE A 340 -6.95 12.28 -7.06
C PHE A 340 -5.51 11.85 -7.37
N ALA A 341 -4.60 12.04 -6.41
CA ALA A 341 -3.17 11.77 -6.58
C ALA A 341 -2.57 10.97 -5.41
N PRO A 342 -3.18 9.84 -4.98
CA PRO A 342 -2.75 9.13 -3.78
C PRO A 342 -1.39 8.43 -3.92
N PHE A 343 -0.97 8.15 -5.16
CA PHE A 343 0.24 7.40 -5.48
C PHE A 343 1.38 8.29 -5.99
N GLY A 344 1.26 9.62 -5.83
CA GLY A 344 2.15 10.59 -6.45
C GLY A 344 1.87 10.77 -7.94
N GLY A 345 2.88 11.14 -8.71
CA GLY A 345 2.73 11.39 -10.14
C GLY A 345 4.04 11.55 -10.91
N GLY A 346 3.93 11.52 -12.24
CA GLY A 346 5.06 11.62 -13.15
C GLY A 346 5.97 10.39 -13.12
N ARG A 347 7.28 10.60 -13.21
CA ARG A 347 8.29 9.52 -13.21
C ARG A 347 8.38 8.73 -11.90
N HIS A 348 7.86 9.29 -10.80
CA HIS A 348 7.87 8.64 -9.47
C HIS A 348 6.45 8.32 -9.00
N LEU A 349 5.58 7.91 -9.92
CA LEU A 349 4.30 7.29 -9.58
C LEU A 349 4.56 5.94 -8.90
N CYS A 350 3.82 5.61 -7.84
CA CYS A 350 4.01 4.36 -7.11
C CYS A 350 4.00 3.14 -8.06
N PRO A 351 5.10 2.36 -8.12
CA PRO A 351 5.18 1.18 -8.98
C PRO A 351 4.28 0.04 -8.49
N GLY A 352 4.08 -0.07 -7.16
CA GLY A 352 3.24 -1.11 -6.55
C GLY A 352 1.73 -0.86 -6.56
N ARG A 353 1.23 0.23 -7.16
CA ARG A 353 -0.20 0.60 -7.09
C ARG A 353 -1.15 -0.48 -7.64
N ASN A 354 -0.74 -1.20 -8.68
CA ASN A 354 -1.55 -2.27 -9.29
C ASN A 354 -1.54 -3.53 -8.41
N PHE A 355 -0.42 -3.80 -7.74
CA PHE A 355 -0.32 -4.89 -6.76
C PHE A 355 -1.21 -4.60 -5.54
N ALA A 356 -1.13 -3.39 -4.99
CA ALA A 356 -2.00 -2.94 -3.89
C ALA A 356 -3.49 -2.96 -4.26
N PHE A 357 -3.84 -2.57 -5.49
CA PHE A 357 -5.21 -2.67 -6.00
C PHE A 357 -5.69 -4.12 -6.02
N ALA A 358 -4.85 -5.04 -6.52
CA ALA A 358 -5.19 -6.44 -6.66
C ALA A 358 -5.37 -7.16 -5.31
N GLU A 359 -4.45 -6.97 -4.38
CA GLU A 359 -4.52 -7.64 -3.06
C GLU A 359 -5.72 -7.12 -2.24
N ASN A 360 -5.95 -5.80 -2.25
CA ASN A 360 -7.04 -5.19 -1.46
C ASN A 360 -8.43 -5.49 -2.04
N LEU A 361 -8.60 -5.37 -3.36
CA LEU A 361 -9.89 -5.72 -3.98
C LEU A 361 -10.14 -7.22 -3.98
N GLY A 362 -9.11 -8.05 -4.18
CA GLY A 362 -9.26 -9.51 -4.15
C GLY A 362 -9.77 -10.00 -2.80
N LEU A 363 -9.15 -9.56 -1.70
CA LEU A 363 -9.62 -9.88 -0.36
C LEU A 363 -11.03 -9.33 -0.10
N MET A 364 -11.30 -8.07 -0.41
CA MET A 364 -12.62 -7.49 -0.17
C MET A 364 -13.72 -8.22 -0.96
N THR A 365 -13.44 -8.61 -2.20
CA THR A 365 -14.37 -9.37 -3.05
C THR A 365 -14.69 -10.73 -2.43
N CYS A 366 -13.69 -11.46 -1.93
CA CYS A 366 -13.90 -12.73 -1.22
C CYS A 366 -14.78 -12.56 0.01
N LEU A 367 -14.47 -11.55 0.84
CA LEU A 367 -15.25 -11.27 2.05
C LEU A 367 -16.71 -10.94 1.71
N LEU A 368 -16.96 -10.10 0.70
CA LEU A 368 -18.33 -9.76 0.28
C LEU A 368 -19.09 -10.98 -0.25
N LEU A 369 -18.44 -11.82 -1.05
CA LEU A 369 -19.06 -12.99 -1.67
C LEU A 369 -19.42 -14.07 -0.64
N GLY A 370 -18.43 -14.51 0.14
CA GLY A 370 -18.52 -15.74 0.92
C GLY A 370 -18.61 -15.58 2.43
N PHE A 371 -18.54 -14.36 2.96
CA PHE A 371 -18.48 -14.13 4.40
C PHE A 371 -19.51 -13.11 4.88
N ASP A 372 -20.04 -13.35 6.07
CA ASP A 372 -20.77 -12.38 6.88
C ASP A 372 -19.78 -11.75 7.86
N VAL A 373 -19.61 -10.43 7.75
CA VAL A 373 -18.76 -9.62 8.62
C VAL A 373 -19.66 -8.64 9.36
N ALA A 374 -19.63 -8.70 10.68
CA ALA A 374 -20.48 -7.90 11.55
C ALA A 374 -19.71 -7.40 12.78
N PRO A 375 -20.20 -6.38 13.50
CA PRO A 375 -19.67 -6.00 14.81
C PRO A 375 -19.65 -7.20 15.77
N LEU A 376 -18.70 -7.21 16.72
CA LEU A 376 -18.57 -8.30 17.71
C LEU A 376 -19.85 -8.52 18.54
N ASP A 377 -20.52 -7.43 18.89
CA ASP A 377 -21.77 -7.40 19.65
C ASP A 377 -23.01 -7.33 18.75
N GLN A 378 -22.82 -7.32 17.43
CA GLN A 378 -23.86 -7.11 16.41
C GLN A 378 -24.59 -5.76 16.53
N ASP A 379 -24.04 -4.81 17.28
CA ASP A 379 -24.62 -3.48 17.43
C ASP A 379 -23.98 -2.48 16.46
N TYR A 380 -24.66 -2.24 15.35
CA TYR A 380 -24.24 -1.26 14.36
C TYR A 380 -24.37 0.21 14.82
N THR A 381 -25.07 0.49 15.92
CA THR A 381 -25.19 1.86 16.45
C THR A 381 -23.92 2.31 17.16
N ALA A 382 -23.24 1.36 17.83
CA ALA A 382 -21.96 1.56 18.50
C ALA A 382 -20.76 1.36 17.55
N PHE A 383 -20.94 0.60 16.46
CA PHE A 383 -19.88 0.28 15.49
C PHE A 383 -19.56 1.45 14.54
N LYS A 384 -18.83 2.44 15.06
CA LYS A 384 -18.43 3.63 14.31
C LYS A 384 -17.00 3.51 13.80
N VAL A 385 -16.78 3.97 12.56
CA VAL A 385 -15.44 4.08 11.97
C VAL A 385 -14.55 4.91 12.91
N PRO A 386 -13.38 4.40 13.33
CA PRO A 386 -12.55 5.09 14.32
C PRO A 386 -11.91 6.34 13.73
N ALA A 387 -11.45 7.23 14.62
CA ALA A 387 -10.67 8.39 14.23
C ALA A 387 -9.32 7.96 13.63
N MET A 388 -8.77 8.81 12.75
CA MET A 388 -7.49 8.58 12.08
C MET A 388 -6.38 9.37 12.75
N LYS A 389 -5.26 8.70 13.03
CA LYS A 389 -4.02 9.33 13.46
C LYS A 389 -3.34 10.04 12.28
N ALA A 390 -2.69 11.18 12.56
CA ALA A 390 -1.82 11.83 11.59
C ALA A 390 -0.68 10.89 11.14
N CYS A 391 -0.40 10.94 9.84
CA CYS A 391 0.58 10.12 9.16
C CYS A 391 2.01 10.58 9.47
N ALA A 392 2.95 9.64 9.60
CA ALA A 392 4.37 9.97 9.64
C ALA A 392 4.87 10.46 8.26
N PHE A 393 6.01 11.14 8.21
CA PHE A 393 6.59 11.67 6.96
C PHE A 393 6.86 10.59 5.89
N SER A 394 7.05 9.34 6.31
CA SER A 394 7.37 8.19 5.46
C SER A 394 6.14 7.39 5.01
N GLU A 395 4.95 7.75 5.48
CA GLU A 395 3.70 7.03 5.23
C GLU A 395 2.78 7.88 4.34
N ALA A 396 1.85 7.22 3.64
CA ALA A 396 0.85 7.87 2.80
C ALA A 396 -0.57 7.70 3.35
N ALA A 397 -0.90 6.58 3.99
CA ALA A 397 -2.22 6.32 4.54
C ALA A 397 -2.18 6.38 6.07
N GLY A 398 -2.99 7.25 6.67
CA GLY A 398 -3.07 7.35 8.12
C GLY A 398 -3.59 6.05 8.75
N LYS A 399 -3.21 5.78 9.99
CA LYS A 399 -3.65 4.59 10.76
C LYS A 399 -4.82 4.96 11.67
N PRO A 400 -5.66 4.00 12.10
CA PRO A 400 -6.63 4.30 13.15
C PRO A 400 -5.92 4.74 14.44
N GLU A 401 -6.51 5.69 15.16
CA GLU A 401 -6.06 6.04 16.50
C GLU A 401 -6.11 4.81 17.41
N LYS A 402 -5.15 4.72 18.34
CA LYS A 402 -5.00 3.58 19.27
C LYS A 402 -5.06 2.23 18.57
N GLU A 403 -4.52 2.16 17.35
CA GLU A 403 -4.49 0.93 16.54
C GLU A 403 -5.88 0.32 16.31
N GLY A 404 -6.95 1.13 16.32
CA GLY A 404 -8.32 0.65 16.10
C GLY A 404 -8.94 -0.04 17.31
N GLU A 405 -8.44 0.23 18.53
CA GLU A 405 -9.07 -0.23 19.78
C GLU A 405 -10.59 0.03 19.78
N GLY A 406 -11.37 -0.99 20.13
CA GLY A 406 -12.84 -0.94 20.12
C GLY A 406 -13.48 -1.19 18.76
N PHE A 407 -12.72 -1.31 17.67
CA PHE A 407 -13.22 -1.66 16.35
C PHE A 407 -12.99 -3.14 16.04
N GLY A 408 -13.78 -3.99 16.69
CA GLY A 408 -13.74 -5.44 16.52
C GLY A 408 -14.88 -5.96 15.65
N VAL A 409 -14.63 -7.06 14.94
CA VAL A 409 -15.62 -7.72 14.07
C VAL A 409 -15.70 -9.22 14.37
N GLN A 410 -16.79 -9.84 13.96
CA GLN A 410 -16.88 -11.27 13.78
C GLN A 410 -17.00 -11.60 12.29
N ILE A 411 -16.35 -12.67 11.86
CA ILE A 411 -16.36 -13.15 10.48
C ILE A 411 -16.87 -14.58 10.47
N GLN A 412 -17.91 -14.85 9.68
CA GLN A 412 -18.45 -16.19 9.50
C GLN A 412 -18.61 -16.51 8.01
N LYS A 413 -18.34 -17.76 7.61
CA LYS A 413 -18.67 -18.21 6.25
C LYS A 413 -20.18 -18.20 6.07
N LYS A 414 -20.66 -17.62 4.97
CA LYS A 414 -22.08 -17.62 4.59
C LYS A 414 -22.56 -19.05 4.35
N LYS A 415 -23.84 -19.28 4.60
CA LYS A 415 -24.49 -20.55 4.28
C LYS A 415 -24.31 -20.89 2.79
N GLY A 416 -23.79 -22.07 2.50
CA GLY A 416 -23.47 -22.54 1.14
C GLY A 416 -22.06 -22.20 0.65
N TRP A 417 -21.26 -21.47 1.44
CA TRP A 417 -19.87 -21.09 1.13
C TRP A 417 -18.84 -21.81 2.02
N GLU A 418 -19.28 -22.78 2.83
CA GLU A 418 -18.46 -23.43 3.86
C GLU A 418 -17.26 -24.19 3.26
N LYS A 419 -17.46 -24.75 2.07
CA LYS A 419 -16.49 -25.57 1.32
C LYS A 419 -15.81 -24.82 0.16
N THR A 420 -16.05 -23.51 0.03
CA THR A 420 -15.52 -22.71 -1.08
C THR A 420 -14.00 -22.75 -1.12
N LYS A 421 -13.45 -22.92 -2.32
CA LYS A 421 -12.03 -22.75 -2.63
C LYS A 421 -11.85 -21.50 -3.47
N TRP A 422 -10.98 -20.60 -3.06
CA TRP A 422 -10.81 -19.31 -3.72
C TRP A 422 -9.65 -19.35 -4.70
N ARG A 423 -9.95 -19.05 -5.97
CA ARG A 423 -8.96 -18.92 -7.02
C ARG A 423 -8.95 -17.50 -7.56
N PHE A 424 -7.76 -16.96 -7.78
CA PHE A 424 -7.59 -15.65 -8.35
C PHE A 424 -6.83 -15.74 -9.66
N VAL A 425 -7.32 -15.00 -10.65
CA VAL A 425 -6.62 -14.75 -11.91
C VAL A 425 -6.41 -13.25 -12.02
N SER A 426 -5.23 -12.86 -12.51
CA SER A 426 -4.80 -11.46 -12.49
C SER A 426 -3.98 -11.10 -13.69
#